data_AF-A0A3M5PN26-F1
#
_entry.id   AF-A0A3M5PN26-F1
#
_cell.length_a   1.000
_cell.length_b   1.000
_cell.length_c   1.000
_cell.angle_alpha   90.00
_cell.angle_beta   90.00
_cell.angle_gamma   90.00
#
_symmetry.space_group_name_H-M   'P 1'
#
loop_
_entity.id
_entity.type
_entity.pdbx_description
1 polymer ?
#
loop_
_entity_poly.entity_id
_entity_poly.type
_entity_poly.pdbx_seq_one_letter_code
_entity_poly.pdbx_strand_id
1 'polypeptide(L)'
;MYFPAKLMQATKVSFEGPISGYLLDARPAGAGFKGAMFFDIHQRSGNGDTVITDEVAMMEEEQGYSVVVTVRGERYVIVSFLLFMVEEVDGGEQTVVLSMTRNAASSSS
;
A
#
# COMPACT_ATOMS: atom_id res chain seq x y z
N MET A 1 -8.68 -6.16 18.35
CA MET A 1 -7.56 -5.62 17.53
C MET A 1 -7.98 -4.23 17.06
N TYR A 2 -7.13 -3.22 17.21
CA TYR A 2 -7.40 -1.86 16.73
C TYR A 2 -6.77 -1.69 15.34
N PHE A 3 -7.57 -1.34 14.33
CA PHE A 3 -7.09 -1.12 12.98
C PHE A 3 -7.00 0.38 12.67
N PRO A 4 -5.97 0.83 11.94
CA PRO A 4 -5.89 2.22 11.51
C PRO A 4 -7.13 2.66 10.73
N ALA A 5 -7.63 3.88 10.99
CA ALA A 5 -8.86 4.37 10.35
C ALA A 5 -8.79 4.36 8.82
N LYS A 6 -7.62 4.70 8.24
CA LYS A 6 -7.37 4.64 6.78
C LYS A 6 -7.54 3.25 6.19
N LEU A 7 -7.10 2.22 6.91
CA LEU A 7 -7.26 0.83 6.50
C LEU A 7 -8.75 0.45 6.49
N MET A 8 -9.48 0.84 7.54
CA MET A 8 -10.92 0.61 7.62
C MET A 8 -11.74 1.42 6.61
N GLN A 9 -11.20 2.52 6.08
CA GLN A 9 -11.81 3.27 4.97
C GLN A 9 -11.60 2.55 3.65
N ALA A 10 -10.37 2.09 3.37
CA ALA A 10 -10.05 1.32 2.18
C ALA A 10 -10.90 0.04 2.06
N THR A 11 -11.20 -0.63 3.18
CA THR A 11 -12.04 -1.85 3.16
C THR A 11 -13.51 -1.62 2.84
N LYS A 12 -13.97 -0.35 2.84
CA LYS A 12 -15.36 0.01 2.51
C LYS A 12 -15.53 0.34 1.03
N VAL A 13 -14.44 0.39 0.28
CA VAL A 13 -14.43 0.71 -1.15
C VAL A 13 -14.76 -0.53 -1.94
N SER A 14 -15.59 -0.36 -2.98
CA SER A 14 -15.86 -1.38 -3.98
C SER A 14 -14.78 -1.34 -5.07
N PHE A 15 -13.89 -2.32 -5.07
CA PHE A 15 -12.87 -2.51 -6.10
C PHE A 15 -13.40 -3.37 -7.25
N GLU A 16 -12.77 -3.29 -8.42
CA GLU A 16 -13.23 -3.97 -9.65
C GLU A 16 -13.14 -5.51 -9.56
N GLY A 17 -12.38 -6.03 -8.61
CA GLY A 17 -12.20 -7.46 -8.39
C GLY A 17 -11.83 -7.80 -6.94
N PRO A 18 -11.61 -9.09 -6.64
CA PRO A 18 -11.20 -9.51 -5.31
C PRO A 18 -9.85 -8.88 -4.94
N ILE A 19 -9.74 -8.44 -3.69
CA ILE A 19 -8.51 -7.92 -3.10
C ILE A 19 -7.86 -9.02 -2.28
N SER A 20 -6.61 -9.35 -2.61
CA SER A 20 -5.81 -10.34 -1.91
C SER A 20 -5.34 -9.86 -0.54
N GLY A 21 -5.18 -8.55 -0.36
CA GLY A 21 -4.88 -7.92 0.91
C GLY A 21 -4.62 -6.41 0.80
N TYR A 22 -4.42 -5.77 1.95
CA TYR A 22 -4.17 -4.35 2.07
C TYR A 22 -2.78 -4.12 2.65
N LEU A 23 -1.99 -3.26 2.02
CA LEU A 23 -0.63 -2.95 2.43
C LEU A 23 -0.55 -1.56 3.05
N LEU A 24 -0.08 -1.50 4.30
CA LEU A 24 0.35 -0.28 4.94
C LEU A 24 1.86 -0.10 4.82
N ASP A 25 2.26 1.16 4.70
CA ASP A 25 3.66 1.60 4.62
C ASP A 25 4.42 0.86 3.51
N ALA A 26 3.72 0.68 2.40
CA ALA A 26 4.20 -0.06 1.26
C ALA A 26 5.32 0.71 0.56
N ARG A 27 6.35 -0.03 0.16
CA ARG A 27 7.48 0.52 -0.59
C ARG A 27 7.95 -0.49 -1.64
N PRO A 28 8.49 -0.03 -2.78
CA PRO A 28 9.12 -0.92 -3.74
C PRO A 28 10.22 -1.77 -3.09
N ALA A 29 10.27 -3.06 -3.41
CA ALA A 29 11.28 -3.99 -2.93
C ALA A 29 11.55 -5.05 -4.01
N GLY A 30 12.67 -4.89 -4.72
CA GLY A 30 12.95 -5.68 -5.91
C GLY A 30 11.88 -5.44 -6.98
N ALA A 31 11.31 -6.51 -7.54
CA ALA A 31 10.21 -6.43 -8.50
C ALA A 31 8.81 -6.38 -7.85
N GLY A 32 8.74 -6.34 -6.51
CA GLY A 32 7.52 -6.39 -5.72
C GLY A 32 7.35 -5.16 -4.82
N PHE A 33 6.37 -5.25 -3.90
CA PHE A 33 6.20 -4.30 -2.80
C PHE A 33 6.42 -4.98 -1.45
N LYS A 34 7.12 -4.28 -0.55
CA LYS A 34 7.21 -4.64 0.87
C LYS A 34 6.28 -3.76 1.68
N GLY A 35 5.53 -4.33 2.62
CA GLY A 35 4.64 -3.57 3.50
C GLY A 35 4.04 -4.43 4.63
N ALA A 36 3.31 -3.79 5.54
CA ALA A 36 2.52 -4.47 6.55
C ALA A 36 1.19 -4.95 5.96
N MET A 37 0.96 -6.26 5.99
CA MET A 37 -0.22 -6.93 5.40
C MET A 37 -1.42 -6.88 6.33
N PHE A 38 -2.60 -6.63 5.76
CA PHE A 38 -3.88 -6.73 6.45
C PHE A 38 -4.93 -7.41 5.57
N PHE A 39 -5.78 -8.22 6.22
CA PHE A 39 -6.88 -8.94 5.58
C PHE A 39 -6.42 -9.83 4.41
N ASP A 40 -5.33 -10.57 4.60
CA ASP A 40 -4.85 -11.56 3.63
C ASP A 40 -5.90 -12.67 3.44
N ILE A 41 -6.53 -12.69 2.27
CA ILE A 41 -7.60 -13.66 1.97
C ILE A 41 -7.06 -15.09 1.85
N HIS A 42 -5.76 -15.24 1.59
CA HIS A 42 -5.11 -16.53 1.46
C HIS A 42 -4.63 -17.08 2.82
N GLN A 43 -4.76 -16.29 3.90
CA GLN A 43 -4.36 -16.66 5.26
C GLN A 43 -2.88 -17.11 5.36
N ARG A 44 -2.00 -16.55 4.53
CA ARG A 44 -0.55 -16.80 4.57
C ARG A 44 0.13 -15.93 5.63
N SER A 45 -0.44 -14.77 5.92
CA SER A 45 0.10 -13.78 6.85
C SER A 45 -0.96 -13.29 7.84
N GLY A 46 -0.55 -13.02 9.07
CA GLY A 46 -1.37 -12.33 10.07
C GLY A 46 -1.47 -10.83 9.80
N ASN A 47 -2.47 -10.19 10.40
CA ASN A 47 -2.61 -8.73 10.33
C ASN A 47 -1.41 -8.03 11.00
N GLY A 48 -0.71 -7.19 10.23
CA GLY A 48 0.48 -6.47 10.63
C GLY A 48 1.79 -7.15 10.24
N ASP A 49 1.75 -8.39 9.74
CA ASP A 49 2.96 -9.08 9.30
C ASP A 49 3.61 -8.35 8.12
N THR A 50 4.93 -8.27 8.15
CA THR A 50 5.69 -7.69 7.03
C THR A 50 5.84 -8.71 5.93
N VAL A 51 5.31 -8.40 4.74
CA VAL A 51 5.41 -9.27 3.56
C VAL A 51 6.20 -8.58 2.45
N ILE A 52 6.61 -9.38 1.47
CA ILE A 52 7.01 -8.91 0.14
C ILE A 52 6.08 -9.61 -0.85
N THR A 53 5.41 -8.85 -1.71
CA THR A 53 4.55 -9.40 -2.76
C THR A 53 5.39 -10.11 -3.82
N ASP A 54 4.74 -10.95 -4.61
CA ASP A 54 5.32 -11.42 -5.88
C ASP A 54 5.54 -10.24 -6.85
N GLU A 55 6.20 -10.52 -7.98
CA GLU A 55 6.50 -9.55 -9.03
C GLU A 55 5.24 -8.81 -9.48
N VAL A 56 5.35 -7.48 -9.59
CA VAL A 56 4.28 -6.59 -10.05
C VAL A 56 4.17 -6.69 -11.57
N ALA A 57 3.00 -7.11 -12.05
CA ALA A 57 2.67 -7.03 -13.46
C ALA A 57 2.26 -5.61 -13.85
N MET A 58 1.42 -4.98 -13.03
CA MET A 58 0.94 -3.62 -13.26
C MET A 58 0.43 -2.97 -11.97
N MET A 59 0.26 -1.66 -12.01
CA MET A 59 -0.36 -0.89 -10.94
C MET A 59 -1.48 -0.04 -11.54
N GLU A 60 -2.65 -0.13 -10.93
CA GLU A 60 -3.88 0.54 -11.36
C GLU A 60 -4.31 1.57 -10.31
N GLU A 61 -5.12 2.54 -10.71
CA GLU A 61 -5.75 3.46 -9.79
C GLU A 61 -7.26 3.17 -9.73
N GLU A 62 -7.76 2.81 -8.56
CA GLU A 62 -9.16 2.50 -8.31
C GLU A 62 -9.66 3.29 -7.11
N GLN A 63 -10.68 4.13 -7.32
CA GLN A 63 -11.36 4.85 -6.24
C GLN A 63 -10.41 5.67 -5.35
N GLY A 64 -9.33 6.22 -5.93
CA GLY A 64 -8.31 7.00 -5.23
C GLY A 64 -7.19 6.18 -4.56
N TYR A 65 -7.23 4.85 -4.67
CA TYR A 65 -6.18 3.96 -4.17
C TYR A 65 -5.33 3.40 -5.32
N SER A 66 -4.05 3.15 -5.04
CA SER A 66 -3.22 2.36 -5.94
C SER A 66 -3.45 0.87 -5.66
N VAL A 67 -3.78 0.11 -6.70
CA VAL A 67 -3.95 -1.34 -6.64
C VAL A 67 -2.80 -1.98 -7.41
N VAL A 68 -1.98 -2.75 -6.71
CA VAL A 68 -0.87 -3.49 -7.29
C VAL A 68 -1.38 -4.86 -7.73
N VAL A 69 -1.21 -5.19 -9.00
CA VAL A 69 -1.55 -6.49 -9.57
C VAL A 69 -0.26 -7.26 -9.83
N THR A 70 -0.11 -8.41 -9.17
CA THR A 70 1.05 -9.28 -9.37
C THR A 70 0.92 -10.13 -10.64
N VAL A 71 2.03 -10.70 -11.12
CA VAL A 71 2.06 -11.65 -12.24
C VAL A 71 1.20 -12.90 -12.03
N ARG A 72 0.85 -13.21 -10.77
CA ARG A 72 -0.05 -14.32 -10.40
C ARG A 72 -1.52 -13.88 -10.31
N GLY A 73 -1.82 -12.62 -10.57
CA GLY A 73 -3.16 -12.04 -10.50
C GLY A 73 -3.60 -11.65 -9.08
N GLU A 74 -2.71 -11.71 -8.09
CA GLU A 74 -3.04 -11.21 -6.74
C GLU A 74 -3.11 -9.68 -6.76
N ARG A 75 -4.14 -9.12 -6.11
CA ARG A 75 -4.42 -7.69 -6.13
C ARG A 75 -4.28 -7.10 -4.73
N TYR A 76 -3.37 -6.16 -4.55
CA TYR A 76 -3.06 -5.56 -3.26
C TYR A 76 -3.39 -4.07 -3.26
N VAL A 77 -4.21 -3.63 -2.31
CA VAL A 77 -4.51 -2.20 -2.14
C VAL A 77 -3.40 -1.55 -1.33
N ILE A 78 -2.76 -0.52 -1.89
CA ILE A 78 -1.80 0.31 -1.17
C ILE A 78 -2.54 1.37 -0.37
N VAL A 79 -2.54 1.23 0.96
CA VAL A 79 -3.23 2.15 1.88
C VAL A 79 -2.32 3.31 2.30
N SER A 80 -1.01 3.07 2.42
CA SER A 80 0.00 4.12 2.51
C SER A 80 1.30 3.71 1.84
N PHE A 81 2.00 4.70 1.30
CA PHE A 81 3.36 4.53 0.82
C PHE A 81 4.36 4.99 1.87
N LEU A 82 5.48 4.29 1.96
CA LEU A 82 6.66 4.70 2.69
C LEU A 82 7.81 4.97 1.71
N LEU A 83 8.14 6.24 1.52
CA LEU A 83 9.20 6.68 0.63
C LEU A 83 10.44 7.09 1.42
N PHE A 84 11.61 6.74 0.87
CA PHE A 84 12.91 7.16 1.36
C PHE A 84 13.52 8.03 0.26
N MET A 85 13.88 9.26 0.62
CA MET A 85 14.55 10.21 -0.28
C MET A 85 15.85 10.66 0.37
N VAL A 86 16.86 10.94 -0.45
CA VAL A 86 18.07 11.63 0.01
C VAL A 86 17.96 13.06 -0.47
N GLU A 87 18.01 14.01 0.45
CA GLU A 87 17.95 15.45 0.17
C GLU A 87 19.18 16.14 0.73
N GLU A 88 19.61 17.22 0.07
CA GLU A 88 20.64 18.10 0.60
C GLU A 88 19.97 19.14 1.51
N VAL A 89 20.31 19.12 2.80
CA VAL A 89 19.79 20.04 3.82
C VAL A 89 20.98 20.67 4.53
N ASP A 90 21.08 22.00 4.46
CA ASP A 90 22.19 22.79 5.01
C ASP A 90 23.59 22.32 4.56
N GLY A 91 23.71 21.86 3.30
CA GLY A 91 24.97 21.41 2.70
C GLY A 91 25.40 19.99 3.10
N GLY A 92 24.51 19.21 3.74
CA GLY A 92 24.73 17.80 4.04
C GLY A 92 23.63 16.91 3.46
N GLU A 93 24.00 15.71 3.00
CA GLU A 93 23.03 14.70 2.59
C GLU A 93 22.28 14.14 3.81
N GLN A 94 20.96 14.19 3.77
CA GLN A 94 20.07 13.64 4.79
C GLN A 94 19.07 12.66 4.18
N THR A 95 18.79 11.57 4.89
CA THR A 95 17.70 10.66 4.51
C THR A 95 16.38 11.18 5.07
N VAL A 96 15.45 11.50 4.19
CA VAL A 96 14.09 11.92 4.51
C VAL A 96 13.15 10.72 4.34
N VAL A 97 12.35 10.46 5.37
CA VAL A 97 11.32 9.40 5.35
C VAL A 97 9.95 10.03 5.23
N LEU A 98 9.29 9.82 4.10
CA LEU A 98 7.96 10.36 3.80
C LEU A 98 6.93 9.23 3.89
N SER A 99 6.00 9.37 4.83
CA SER A 99 4.80 8.53 4.89
C SER A 99 3.67 9.25 4.15
N MET A 100 3.33 8.80 2.96
CA MET A 100 2.22 9.36 2.18
C MET A 100 0.95 8.53 2.36
N THR A 101 -0.11 9.21 2.78
CA THR A 101 -1.46 8.68 2.79
C THR A 101 -2.27 9.44 1.75
N ARG A 102 -2.86 8.74 0.77
CA ARG A 102 -3.87 9.38 -0.07
C ARG A 102 -5.13 9.57 0.79
N ASN A 103 -5.48 10.81 1.10
CA ASN A 103 -6.83 11.10 1.59
C ASN A 103 -7.78 10.77 0.45
N ALA A 104 -8.76 9.90 0.68
CA ALA A 104 -9.91 9.80 -0.20
C ALA A 104 -10.52 11.21 -0.23
N ALA A 105 -10.28 11.93 -1.33
CA ALA A 105 -10.81 13.27 -1.49
C ALA A 105 -12.32 13.17 -1.33
N SER A 106 -12.86 14.00 -0.42
CA SER A 106 -14.28 14.31 -0.39
C SER A 106 -14.74 14.58 -1.81
N SER A 107 -15.67 13.78 -2.32
CA SER A 107 -16.49 14.16 -3.45
C SER A 107 -17.22 15.44 -3.06
N SER A 108 -16.65 16.59 -3.41
CA SER A 108 -17.34 17.87 -3.35
C SER A 108 -18.39 17.86 -4.45
N SER A 109 -19.65 17.80 -4.00
CA SER A 109 -20.90 18.33 -4.57
C SER A 109 -21.14 18.19 -6.07
#